data_AF-A0A6S7FGG7-F1
#
_entry.id   AF-A0A6S7FGG7-F1
#
_cell.length_a   1.000
_cell.length_b   1.000
_cell.length_c   1.000
_cell.angle_alpha   90.00
_cell.angle_beta   90.00
_cell.angle_gamma   90.00
#
_symmetry.space_group_name_H-M   'P 1'
#
loop_
_entity.id
_entity.type
_entity.pdbx_description
1 polymer ?
#
loop_
_entity_poly.entity_id
_entity_poly.type
_entity_poly.pdbx_seq_one_letter_code
_entity_poly.pdbx_strand_id
1 'polypeptide(L)'
;MPQADVNPQKIPVLFVENLKNDIEYYIDLSVAASTKQTYSAGEKRFIAFVKLYRPHEGKHLLPASEETLVQFLAYLAKTIKHTSIKNYLAAVRHFPIQNGFPLDCQKMSRLQLVLRGIKRSQGDEKRVRLPITIHHLKLFHMMLAIPSNNTF
;
A
#
# COMPACT_ATOMS: atom_id res chain seq x y z
N MET A 1 47.22 -36.10 26.15
CA MET A 1 46.23 -35.89 25.07
C MET A 1 45.21 -34.88 25.59
N PRO A 2 45.17 -33.64 25.10
CA PRO A 2 44.19 -32.67 25.58
C PRO A 2 42.88 -32.87 24.82
N GLN A 3 41.80 -33.02 25.59
CA GLN A 3 40.44 -33.04 25.08
C GLN A 3 40.10 -31.64 24.55
N ALA A 4 39.62 -31.58 23.31
CA ALA A 4 39.07 -30.37 22.74
C ALA A 4 37.65 -30.18 23.30
N ASP A 5 37.52 -29.24 24.23
CA ASP A 5 36.22 -28.69 24.64
C ASP A 5 35.57 -28.00 23.43
N VAL A 6 34.58 -28.68 22.84
CA VAL A 6 33.69 -28.11 21.83
C VAL A 6 32.70 -27.20 22.57
N ASN A 7 33.02 -25.91 22.65
CA ASN A 7 32.12 -24.89 23.18
C ASN A 7 30.91 -24.70 22.24
N PRO A 8 29.66 -25.00 22.66
CA PRO A 8 28.49 -24.91 21.79
C PRO A 8 27.96 -23.47 21.58
N GLN A 9 28.56 -22.45 22.19
CA GLN A 9 27.94 -21.12 22.30
C GLN A 9 28.37 -20.06 21.26
N LYS A 10 28.84 -20.49 20.09
CA LYS A 10 29.13 -19.54 18.98
C LYS A 10 28.58 -20.02 17.65
N ILE A 11 27.32 -20.46 17.63
CA ILE A 11 26.55 -20.46 16.39
C ILE A 11 26.59 -19.01 15.86
N PRO A 12 27.00 -18.77 14.61
CA PRO A 12 27.54 -17.48 14.22
C PRO A 12 26.40 -16.47 14.11
N VAL A 13 26.36 -15.53 15.04
CA VAL A 13 25.53 -14.31 14.95
C VAL A 13 25.65 -13.62 13.58
N LEU A 14 26.83 -13.69 12.94
CA LEU A 14 27.05 -13.18 11.58
C LEU A 14 26.30 -13.95 10.47
N PHE A 15 26.08 -15.26 10.63
CA PHE A 15 25.35 -16.07 9.65
C PHE A 15 23.83 -15.82 9.76
N VAL A 16 23.34 -15.60 10.99
CA VAL A 16 21.93 -15.26 11.24
C VAL A 16 21.61 -13.85 10.75
N GLU A 17 22.55 -12.90 10.89
CA GLU A 17 22.41 -11.56 10.30
C GLU A 17 22.38 -11.59 8.77
N ASN A 18 23.25 -12.38 8.13
CA ASN A 18 23.20 -12.58 6.67
C ASN A 18 21.85 -13.16 6.21
N LEU A 19 21.34 -14.19 6.89
CA LEU A 19 20.06 -14.80 6.52
C LEU A 19 18.87 -13.85 6.72
N LYS A 20 18.86 -13.04 7.79
CA LYS A 20 17.81 -12.03 7.99
C LYS A 20 17.85 -10.94 6.92
N ASN A 21 19.05 -10.46 6.58
CA ASN A 21 19.22 -9.47 5.52
C ASN A 21 18.78 -10.01 4.15
N ASP A 22 19.08 -11.29 3.86
CA ASP A 22 18.62 -11.95 2.64
C ASP A 22 17.09 -12.07 2.61
N ILE A 23 16.46 -12.45 3.73
CA ILE A 23 15.00 -12.50 3.86
C ILE A 23 14.39 -11.12 3.60
N GLU A 24 14.91 -10.07 4.23
CA GLU A 24 14.45 -8.69 4.01
C GLU A 24 14.65 -8.24 2.56
N TYR A 25 15.77 -8.58 1.95
CA TYR A 25 16.06 -8.30 0.54
C TYR A 25 15.05 -8.98 -0.40
N TYR A 26 14.73 -10.26 -0.18
CA TYR A 26 13.73 -10.95 -0.98
C TYR A 26 12.30 -10.44 -0.74
N ILE A 27 11.96 -10.08 0.49
CA ILE A 27 10.68 -9.43 0.80
C ILE A 27 10.60 -8.07 0.09
N ASP A 28 11.69 -7.31 0.06
CA ASP A 28 11.75 -6.02 -0.62
C ASP A 28 11.64 -6.20 -2.15
N LEU A 29 12.28 -7.22 -2.73
CA LEU A 29 12.15 -7.56 -4.15
C LEU A 29 10.77 -8.08 -4.55
N SER A 30 9.99 -8.62 -3.60
CA SER A 30 8.66 -9.19 -3.89
C SER A 30 7.64 -8.14 -4.38
N VAL A 31 7.94 -6.84 -4.23
CA VAL A 31 7.06 -5.73 -4.59
C VAL A 31 7.78 -4.75 -5.52
N ALA A 32 7.15 -4.38 -6.63
CA ALA A 32 7.67 -3.37 -7.55
C ALA A 32 7.81 -1.99 -6.86
N ALA A 33 8.81 -1.20 -7.28
CA ALA A 33 9.09 0.11 -6.67
C ALA A 33 7.88 1.07 -6.72
N SER A 34 7.10 1.06 -7.81
CA SER A 34 5.86 1.85 -7.94
C SER A 34 4.77 1.41 -6.95
N THR A 35 4.68 0.11 -6.68
CA THR A 35 3.76 -0.46 -5.70
C THR A 35 4.19 -0.12 -4.28
N LYS A 36 5.50 -0.15 -3.96
CA LYS A 36 6.02 0.29 -2.65
C LYS A 36 5.65 1.74 -2.36
N GLN A 37 5.79 2.62 -3.33
CA GLN A 37 5.41 4.03 -3.17
C GLN A 37 3.91 4.18 -2.88
N THR A 38 3.08 3.42 -3.61
CA THR A 38 1.62 3.41 -3.40
C THR A 38 1.27 2.88 -2.00
N TYR A 39 1.93 1.82 -1.55
CA TYR A 39 1.70 1.22 -0.23
C TYR A 39 2.18 2.12 0.90
N SER A 40 3.35 2.76 0.75
CA SER A 40 3.86 3.73 1.72
C SER A 40 2.87 4.87 1.99
N ALA A 41 2.17 5.35 0.96
CA ALA A 41 1.12 6.35 1.14
C ALA A 41 -0.07 5.82 1.95
N GLY A 42 -0.46 4.55 1.73
CA GLY A 42 -1.50 3.86 2.48
C GLY A 42 -1.13 3.65 3.95
N GLU A 43 0.06 3.15 4.21
CA GLU A 43 0.62 2.90 5.54
C GLU A 43 0.74 4.20 6.35
N LYS A 44 1.31 5.26 5.76
CA LYS A 44 1.41 6.58 6.42
C LYS A 44 0.04 7.11 6.83
N ARG A 45 -0.97 6.93 5.97
CA ARG A 45 -2.34 7.38 6.27
C ARG A 45 -2.97 6.56 7.39
N PHE A 46 -2.70 5.26 7.44
CA PHE A 46 -3.15 4.40 8.53
C PHE A 46 -2.47 4.77 9.86
N ILE A 47 -1.16 4.97 9.86
CA ILE A 47 -0.41 5.42 11.05
C ILE A 47 -0.95 6.76 11.55
N ALA A 48 -1.23 7.72 10.66
CA ALA A 48 -1.82 8.99 11.03
C ALA A 48 -3.23 8.83 11.65
N PHE A 49 -4.05 7.93 11.10
CA PHE A 49 -5.35 7.60 11.68
C PHE A 49 -5.22 6.99 13.08
N VAL A 50 -4.33 6.00 13.28
CA VAL A 50 -4.12 5.36 14.58
C VAL A 50 -3.64 6.40 15.61
N LYS A 51 -2.70 7.28 15.24
CA LYS A 51 -2.23 8.36 16.11
C LYS A 51 -3.34 9.33 16.53
N LEU A 52 -4.29 9.61 15.64
CA LEU A 52 -5.37 10.57 15.89
C LEU A 52 -6.52 9.98 16.72
N TYR A 53 -6.91 8.74 16.42
CA TYR A 53 -8.12 8.13 17.01
C TYR A 53 -7.83 7.10 18.10
N ARG A 54 -6.59 6.60 18.21
CA ARG A 54 -6.16 5.63 19.24
C ARG A 54 -4.76 5.97 19.80
N PRO A 55 -4.60 7.11 20.50
CA PRO A 55 -3.31 7.51 21.07
C PRO A 55 -2.75 6.50 22.07
N HIS A 56 -3.61 5.76 22.77
CA HIS A 56 -3.21 4.75 23.76
C HIS A 56 -2.61 3.47 23.16
N GLU A 57 -2.88 3.17 21.88
CA GLU A 57 -2.36 1.99 21.18
C GLU A 57 -1.05 2.28 20.43
N GLY A 58 -0.48 3.48 20.56
CA GLY A 58 0.64 3.97 19.76
C GLY A 58 1.93 3.13 19.75
N LYS A 59 2.07 2.14 20.64
CA LYS A 59 3.19 1.17 20.65
C LYS A 59 2.91 -0.12 19.89
N HIS A 60 1.64 -0.52 19.71
CA HIS A 60 1.26 -1.75 19.04
C HIS A 60 0.42 -1.40 17.80
N LEU A 61 1.10 -0.99 16.73
CA LEU A 61 0.49 -0.76 15.41
C LEU A 61 -0.04 -2.08 14.77
N LEU A 62 0.25 -3.22 15.39
CA LEU A 62 -0.04 -4.59 14.97
C LEU A 62 -0.57 -5.39 16.18
N PRO A 63 -1.62 -6.22 16.05
CA PRO A 63 -2.36 -6.55 14.84
C PRO A 63 -3.56 -5.61 14.62
N ALA A 64 -3.72 -5.12 13.38
CA ALA A 64 -4.89 -4.35 12.97
C ALA A 64 -6.17 -5.20 13.12
N SER A 65 -6.86 -5.05 14.26
CA SER A 65 -8.12 -5.73 14.51
C SER A 65 -9.15 -5.40 13.43
N GLU A 66 -10.12 -6.29 13.20
CA GLU A 66 -11.22 -6.04 12.25
C GLU A 66 -11.94 -4.72 12.59
N GLU A 67 -12.09 -4.39 13.87
CA GLU A 67 -12.71 -3.14 14.31
C GLU A 67 -11.88 -1.91 13.90
N THR A 68 -10.57 -1.93 14.11
CA THR A 68 -9.66 -0.83 13.73
C THR A 68 -9.71 -0.60 12.22
N LEU A 69 -9.75 -1.67 11.43
CA LEU A 69 -9.86 -1.60 9.98
C LEU A 69 -11.21 -1.01 9.54
N VAL A 70 -12.31 -1.43 10.16
CA VAL A 70 -13.65 -0.88 9.87
C VAL A 70 -13.71 0.61 10.19
N GLN A 71 -13.18 1.04 11.34
CA GLN A 71 -13.11 2.47 11.71
C GLN A 71 -12.26 3.25 10.71
N PHE A 72 -11.12 2.69 10.28
CA PHE A 72 -10.26 3.29 9.27
C PHE A 72 -10.96 3.43 7.92
N LEU A 73 -11.70 2.40 7.46
CA LEU A 73 -12.48 2.47 6.22
C LEU A 73 -13.55 3.55 6.28
N ALA A 74 -14.26 3.67 7.41
CA ALA A 74 -15.26 4.71 7.60
C ALA A 74 -14.64 6.12 7.59
N TYR A 75 -13.44 6.28 8.15
CA TYR A 75 -12.67 7.53 8.07
C TYR A 75 -12.27 7.85 6.62
N LEU A 76 -11.76 6.87 5.88
CA LEU A 76 -11.37 7.04 4.47
C LEU A 76 -12.56 7.36 3.56
N ALA A 77 -13.73 6.74 3.80
CA ALA A 77 -14.94 6.95 3.01
C ALA A 77 -15.40 8.41 2.95
N LYS A 78 -15.02 9.24 3.93
CA LYS A 78 -15.34 10.67 3.99
C LYS A 78 -14.47 11.52 3.06
N THR A 79 -13.30 11.02 2.65
CA THR A 79 -12.27 11.82 1.97
C THR A 79 -11.84 11.26 0.62
N ILE A 80 -11.93 9.95 0.41
CA ILE A 80 -11.45 9.28 -0.81
C ILE A 80 -12.48 8.31 -1.41
N LYS A 81 -12.35 8.08 -2.73
CA LYS A 81 -13.21 7.15 -3.48
C LYS A 81 -12.92 5.69 -3.15
N HIS A 82 -13.95 4.86 -3.25
CA HIS A 82 -13.91 3.41 -2.98
C HIS A 82 -12.81 2.67 -3.77
N THR A 83 -12.51 3.09 -5.00
CA THR A 83 -11.40 2.53 -5.79
C THR A 83 -10.05 2.70 -5.09
N SER A 84 -9.80 3.88 -4.52
CA SER A 84 -8.57 4.17 -3.77
C SER A 84 -8.58 3.46 -2.42
N ILE A 85 -9.72 3.37 -1.74
CA ILE A 85 -9.85 2.70 -0.44
C ILE A 85 -9.34 1.25 -0.50
N LYS A 86 -9.61 0.52 -1.59
CA LYS A 86 -9.08 -0.85 -1.79
C LYS A 86 -7.56 -0.90 -1.83
N ASN A 87 -6.92 0.07 -2.48
CA ASN A 87 -5.47 0.15 -2.57
C ASN A 87 -4.86 0.44 -1.19
N TYR A 88 -5.49 1.33 -0.41
CA TYR A 88 -5.05 1.62 0.96
C TYR A 88 -5.22 0.39 1.87
N LEU A 89 -6.33 -0.34 1.73
CA LEU A 89 -6.54 -1.57 2.49
C LEU A 89 -5.51 -2.65 2.13
N ALA A 90 -5.13 -2.78 0.86
CA ALA A 90 -4.07 -3.70 0.43
C ALA A 90 -2.72 -3.35 1.06
N ALA A 91 -2.38 -2.06 1.13
CA ALA A 91 -1.17 -1.58 1.80
C ALA A 91 -1.18 -1.91 3.30
N VAL A 92 -2.29 -1.63 3.99
CA VAL A 92 -2.45 -1.94 5.42
C VAL A 92 -2.42 -3.45 5.68
N ARG A 93 -2.86 -4.28 4.74
CA ARG A 93 -2.73 -5.74 4.83
C ARG A 93 -1.29 -6.21 4.63
N HIS A 94 -0.55 -5.57 3.73
CA HIS A 94 0.82 -5.95 3.40
C HIS A 94 1.77 -5.71 4.58
N PHE A 95 1.58 -4.61 5.32
CA PHE A 95 2.44 -4.22 6.43
C PHE A 95 2.57 -5.30 7.54
N PRO A 96 1.49 -5.89 8.10
CA PRO A 96 1.59 -7.02 9.02
C PRO A 96 2.22 -8.27 8.41
N ILE A 97 1.94 -8.57 7.13
CA ILE A 97 2.45 -9.76 6.45
C ILE A 97 3.98 -9.70 6.33
N GLN A 98 4.55 -8.54 6.02
CA GLN A 98 6.00 -8.36 6.02
C GLN A 98 6.64 -8.58 7.40
N ASN A 99 5.89 -8.33 8.48
CA ASN A 99 6.33 -8.53 9.85
C ASN A 99 6.01 -9.95 10.37
N GLY A 100 5.51 -10.86 9.52
CA GLY A 100 5.19 -12.24 9.90
C GLY A 100 3.84 -12.43 10.60
N PHE A 101 2.98 -11.41 10.64
CA PHE A 101 1.64 -11.50 11.23
C PHE A 101 0.59 -11.83 10.15
N PRO A 102 -0.13 -12.96 10.24
CA PRO A 102 -1.15 -13.30 9.27
C PRO A 102 -2.37 -12.38 9.44
N LEU A 103 -2.63 -11.54 8.43
CA LEU A 103 -3.84 -10.72 8.36
C LEU A 103 -4.74 -11.18 7.21
N ASP A 104 -5.79 -11.93 7.55
CA ASP A 104 -6.76 -12.41 6.56
C ASP A 104 -7.98 -11.49 6.47
N CYS A 105 -7.86 -10.44 5.65
CA CYS A 105 -8.98 -9.53 5.38
C CYS A 105 -10.18 -10.20 4.68
N GLN A 106 -10.01 -11.40 4.09
CA GLN A 106 -11.11 -12.09 3.40
C GLN A 106 -12.03 -12.80 4.40
N LYS A 107 -11.54 -13.19 5.57
CA LYS A 107 -12.36 -13.78 6.65
C LYS A 107 -13.20 -12.75 7.41
N MET A 108 -12.87 -11.46 7.28
CA MET A 108 -13.51 -10.35 7.99
C MET A 108 -14.84 -9.96 7.33
N SER A 109 -15.94 -10.61 7.73
CA SER A 109 -17.27 -10.38 7.14
C SER A 109 -17.80 -8.96 7.38
N ARG A 110 -17.52 -8.38 8.55
CA ARG A 110 -17.97 -7.01 8.88
C ARG A 110 -17.25 -5.98 8.02
N LEU A 111 -15.95 -6.19 7.77
CA LEU A 111 -15.16 -5.36 6.86
C LEU A 111 -15.73 -5.34 5.44
N GLN A 112 -16.13 -6.52 4.93
CA GLN A 112 -16.72 -6.64 3.59
C GLN A 112 -18.07 -5.92 3.48
N LEU A 113 -18.92 -6.04 4.51
CA LEU A 113 -20.21 -5.32 4.55
C LEU A 113 -19.99 -3.81 4.51
N VAL A 114 -19.03 -3.30 5.26
CA VAL A 114 -18.69 -1.86 5.27
C VAL A 114 -18.17 -1.40 3.93
N LEU A 115 -17.25 -2.15 3.29
CA LEU A 115 -16.78 -1.85 1.92
C LEU A 115 -17.94 -1.78 0.92
N ARG A 116 -18.87 -2.73 1.00
CA ARG A 116 -20.07 -2.76 0.15
C ARG A 116 -20.97 -1.56 0.40
N GLY A 117 -21.15 -1.19 1.67
CA GLY A 117 -21.89 0.01 2.08
C GLY A 117 -21.27 1.29 1.51
N ILE A 118 -19.96 1.46 1.66
CA ILE A 118 -19.20 2.61 1.13
C ILE A 118 -19.30 2.69 -0.39
N LYS A 119 -19.17 1.55 -1.08
CA LYS A 119 -19.34 1.49 -2.54
C LYS A 119 -20.74 1.99 -2.95
N ARG A 120 -21.78 1.59 -2.21
CA ARG A 120 -23.16 1.98 -2.52
C ARG A 120 -23.42 3.45 -2.21
N SER A 121 -22.84 4.00 -1.14
CA SER A 121 -23.04 5.39 -0.74
C SER A 121 -22.35 6.38 -1.68
N GLN A 122 -21.18 6.02 -2.22
CA GLN A 122 -20.41 6.91 -3.11
C GLN A 122 -20.87 6.85 -4.57
N GLY A 123 -21.66 5.84 -4.95
CA GLY A 123 -22.06 5.61 -6.34
C GLY A 123 -20.91 5.12 -7.23
N ASP A 124 -21.25 4.71 -8.46
CA ASP A 124 -20.29 4.27 -9.49
C ASP A 124 -20.27 5.29 -10.63
N GLU A 125 -19.70 6.47 -10.37
CA GLU A 125 -19.44 7.45 -11.42
C GLU A 125 -18.23 7.02 -12.25
N LYS A 126 -18.50 6.29 -13.32
CA LYS A 126 -17.49 6.02 -14.34
C LYS A 126 -17.26 7.29 -15.15
N ARG A 127 -16.04 7.83 -15.05
CA ARG A 127 -15.61 8.92 -15.94
C ARG A 127 -15.57 8.38 -17.37
N VAL A 128 -16.52 8.80 -18.20
CA VAL A 128 -16.51 8.53 -19.63
C VAL A 128 -15.30 9.25 -20.23
N ARG A 129 -14.38 8.48 -20.80
CA ARG A 129 -13.26 9.04 -21.57
C ARG A 129 -13.76 9.29 -22.99
N LEU A 130 -13.76 10.55 -23.41
CA LEU A 130 -14.05 10.88 -24.80
C LEU A 130 -12.89 10.41 -25.70
N PRO A 131 -13.17 9.84 -26.88
CA PRO A 131 -12.13 9.37 -27.78
C PRO A 131 -11.36 10.56 -28.36
N ILE A 132 -10.07 10.64 -28.07
CA ILE A 132 -9.17 11.53 -28.79
C ILE A 132 -8.80 10.82 -30.10
N THR A 133 -9.53 11.13 -31.17
CA THR A 133 -9.23 10.59 -32.50
C THR A 133 -8.04 11.32 -33.14
N ILE A 134 -7.43 10.70 -34.16
CA ILE A 134 -6.32 11.29 -34.95
C ILE A 134 -6.72 12.67 -35.51
N HIS A 135 -7.99 12.89 -35.81
CA HIS A 135 -8.48 14.19 -36.27
C HIS A 135 -8.30 15.29 -35.21
N HIS A 136 -8.60 15.01 -33.94
CA HIS A 136 -8.37 15.95 -32.84
C HIS A 136 -6.88 16.29 -32.71
N LEU A 137 -6.00 15.29 -32.83
CA LEU A 137 -4.55 15.51 -32.78
C LEU A 137 -4.05 16.38 -33.95
N LYS A 138 -4.53 16.14 -35.17
CA LYS A 138 -4.19 16.97 -36.35
C LYS A 138 -4.70 18.41 -36.21
N LEU A 139 -5.92 18.58 -35.68
CA LEU A 139 -6.50 19.90 -35.42
C LEU A 139 -5.67 20.68 -34.41
N PHE A 140 -5.31 20.06 -33.27
CA PHE A 140 -4.48 20.71 -32.27
C PHE A 140 -3.09 21.04 -32.80
N HIS A 141 -2.48 20.14 -33.58
CA HIS A 141 -1.20 20.40 -34.24
C HIS A 141 -1.29 21.61 -35.17
N MET A 142 -2.34 21.72 -36.00
CA MET A 142 -2.51 22.86 -36.90
C MET A 142 -2.72 24.18 -36.15
N MET A 143 -3.41 24.16 -35.02
CA MET A 143 -3.66 25.35 -34.18
C MET A 143 -2.43 25.77 -33.36
N LEU A 144 -1.59 24.82 -32.95
CA LEU A 144 -0.38 25.06 -32.16
C LEU A 144 0.87 25.25 -33.01
N ALA A 145 0.82 24.93 -34.29
CA ALA A 145 1.88 25.22 -35.24
C ALA A 145 1.96 26.75 -35.43
N ILE A 146 2.71 27.41 -34.55
CA ILE A 146 3.24 28.74 -34.80
C ILE A 146 4.04 28.63 -36.10
N PRO A 147 3.78 29.44 -37.13
CA PRO A 147 4.63 29.43 -38.31
C PRO A 147 6.02 29.84 -37.85
N SER A 148 6.94 28.88 -37.76
CA SER A 148 8.36 29.16 -37.69
C SER A 148 8.70 29.81 -39.04
N ASN A 149 8.57 31.13 -39.12
CA ASN A 149 9.09 31.94 -40.21
C ASN A 149 10.61 31.80 -40.16
N ASN A 150 11.10 30.69 -40.69
CA ASN A 150 12.50 30.48 -40.99
C ASN A 150 12.74 31.16 -42.33
N THR A 151 12.84 32.49 -42.30
CA THR A 151 13.31 33.30 -43.42
C THR A 151 14.83 33.14 -43.51
N PHE A 152 15.28 32.42 -44.53
CA PHE A 152 16.64 32.49 -45.06
C PHE A 152 16.85 33.81 -45.81
#